data_AF-A0A427XT14-F1
#
_entry.id   AF-A0A427XT14-F1
#
_cell.length_a   1.000
_cell.length_b   1.000
_cell.length_c   1.000
_cell.angle_alpha   90.00
_cell.angle_beta   90.00
_cell.angle_gamma   90.00
#
_symmetry.space_group_name_H-M   'P 1'
#
loop_
_entity.id
_entity.type
_entity.pdbx_description
1 polymer ?
#
loop_
_entity_poly.entity_id
_entity_poly.type
_entity_poly.pdbx_seq_one_letter_code
_entity_poly.pdbx_strand_id
1 'polypeptide(L)'
;MGLSNINELIDAFRAIPKLTCRDDFNRWDAHLDLALRITSTRKYLHDEPPSLPATPTPEATRDYAEWAACDGQVAALILTTCSDTALGLTRHLLDGDHKTVPGAARRVYDELVKRYKPLRAFECFELGTRFMYGTKCQDSAEGVKLYVAEMASLAARLKKLEFDENDYMITVALNTMPSRFHQYKVAACRSRWRTAKH
;
A
#
# COMPACT_ATOMS: atom_id res chain seq x y z
N MET A 1 -15.87 17.90 -21.16
CA MET A 1 -16.86 17.45 -20.16
C MET A 1 -16.39 17.97 -18.81
N GLY A 2 -16.93 19.08 -18.34
CA GLY A 2 -16.50 19.71 -17.08
C GLY A 2 -16.75 18.77 -15.90
N LEU A 3 -15.80 18.70 -14.97
CA LEU A 3 -15.92 17.94 -13.72
C LEU A 3 -17.25 18.32 -13.05
N SER A 4 -18.23 17.44 -13.14
CA SER A 4 -19.48 17.55 -12.42
C SER A 4 -19.14 17.58 -10.93
N ASN A 5 -19.35 18.77 -10.35
CA ASN A 5 -19.23 19.15 -8.95
C ASN A 5 -17.84 19.01 -8.29
N ILE A 6 -17.05 20.08 -8.35
CA ILE A 6 -15.82 20.23 -7.54
C ILE A 6 -16.07 20.02 -6.03
N ASN A 7 -17.29 20.29 -5.55
CA ASN A 7 -17.69 20.05 -4.17
C ASN A 7 -17.74 18.54 -3.84
N GLU A 8 -18.24 17.70 -4.74
CA GLU A 8 -18.25 16.25 -4.57
C GLU A 8 -16.83 15.68 -4.56
N LEU A 9 -15.95 16.24 -5.39
CA LEU A 9 -14.51 15.95 -5.36
C LEU A 9 -13.88 16.32 -4.02
N ILE A 10 -14.11 17.53 -3.54
CA ILE A 10 -13.55 18.00 -2.27
C ILE A 10 -14.05 17.14 -1.10
N ASP A 11 -15.34 16.82 -1.07
CA ASP A 11 -15.93 16.03 0.02
C ASP A 11 -15.44 14.58 0.02
N ALA A 12 -15.27 13.97 -1.16
CA ALA A 12 -14.67 12.64 -1.28
C ALA A 12 -13.23 12.62 -0.75
N PHE A 13 -12.43 13.66 -1.05
CA PHE A 13 -11.04 13.74 -0.59
C PHE A 13 -10.92 14.14 0.89
N ARG A 14 -11.87 14.92 1.44
CA ARG A 14 -11.91 15.24 2.88
C ARG A 14 -12.12 14.01 3.76
N ALA A 15 -12.79 12.98 3.25
CA ALA A 15 -13.02 11.74 3.98
C ALA A 15 -11.76 10.85 4.09
N ILE A 16 -10.70 11.16 3.34
CA ILE A 16 -9.44 10.40 3.36
C ILE A 16 -8.67 10.71 4.65
N PRO A 17 -8.25 9.69 5.43
CA PRO A 17 -7.44 9.92 6.63
C PRO A 17 -6.11 10.59 6.25
N LYS A 18 -5.59 11.49 7.08
CA LYS A 18 -4.35 12.22 6.75
C LYS A 18 -3.14 11.30 6.66
N LEU A 19 -2.34 11.45 5.58
CA LEU A 19 -1.03 10.79 5.49
C LEU A 19 -0.01 11.54 6.34
N THR A 20 0.30 11.02 7.53
CA THR A 20 1.25 11.63 8.47
C THR A 20 2.59 10.88 8.51
N CYS A 21 2.54 9.56 8.55
CA CYS A 21 3.69 8.68 8.64
C CYS A 21 3.54 7.46 7.71
N ARG A 22 4.54 6.57 7.74
CA ARG A 22 4.55 5.34 6.91
C ARG A 22 3.46 4.35 7.31
N ASP A 23 3.11 4.31 8.59
CA ASP A 23 2.13 3.34 9.12
C ASP A 23 0.73 3.62 8.59
N ASP A 24 0.41 4.89 8.33
CA ASP A 24 -0.87 5.32 7.76
C ASP A 24 -0.97 5.05 6.26
N PHE A 25 0.15 4.78 5.57
CA PHE A 25 0.22 4.74 4.11
C PHE A 25 -0.78 3.77 3.50
N ASN A 26 -0.83 2.52 3.97
CA ASN A 26 -1.71 1.50 3.40
C ASN A 26 -3.20 1.86 3.55
N ARG A 27 -3.55 2.48 4.69
CA ARG A 27 -4.93 2.92 4.93
C ARG A 27 -5.26 4.12 4.06
N TRP A 28 -4.36 5.10 3.98
CA TRP A 28 -4.48 6.28 3.14
C TRP A 28 -4.63 5.90 1.66
N ASP A 29 -3.75 5.04 1.15
CA ASP A 29 -3.73 4.60 -0.24
C ASP A 29 -5.05 3.92 -0.65
N ALA A 30 -5.59 3.05 0.21
CA ALA A 30 -6.88 2.41 -0.03
C ALA A 30 -8.05 3.41 -0.08
N HIS A 31 -8.07 4.42 0.81
CA HIS A 31 -9.11 5.45 0.79
C HIS A 31 -8.95 6.39 -0.40
N LEU A 32 -7.72 6.67 -0.81
CA LEU A 32 -7.43 7.46 -1.99
C LEU A 32 -7.90 6.75 -3.27
N ASP A 33 -7.59 5.46 -3.47
CA ASP A 33 -8.08 4.71 -4.64
C ASP A 33 -9.61 4.68 -4.69
N LEU A 34 -10.28 4.55 -3.54
CA LEU A 34 -11.74 4.63 -3.46
C LEU A 34 -12.27 6.01 -3.87
N ALA A 35 -11.71 7.10 -3.34
CA ALA A 35 -12.14 8.46 -3.69
C ALA A 35 -11.91 8.76 -5.19
N LEU A 36 -10.79 8.32 -5.74
CA LEU A 36 -10.47 8.47 -7.17
C LEU A 36 -11.43 7.69 -8.08
N ARG A 37 -11.91 6.52 -7.64
CA ARG A 37 -12.93 5.75 -8.35
C ARG A 37 -14.30 6.40 -8.28
N ILE A 38 -14.72 6.86 -7.11
CA ILE A 38 -16.01 7.54 -6.91
C ILE A 38 -16.08 8.79 -7.80
N THR A 39 -15.00 9.56 -7.86
CA THR A 39 -14.93 10.80 -8.63
C THR A 39 -14.54 10.59 -10.10
N SER A 40 -14.34 9.35 -10.55
CA SER A 40 -13.90 9.02 -11.92
C SER A 40 -12.59 9.73 -12.35
N THR A 41 -11.72 10.03 -11.39
CA THR A 41 -10.43 10.72 -11.60
C THR A 41 -9.22 9.78 -11.58
N ARG A 42 -9.45 8.48 -11.38
CA ARG A 42 -8.40 7.44 -11.36
C ARG A 42 -7.47 7.44 -12.58
N LYS A 43 -7.96 7.87 -13.75
CA LYS A 43 -7.18 8.02 -14.99
C LYS A 43 -5.95 8.92 -14.84
N TYR A 44 -6.00 9.96 -14.00
CA TYR A 44 -4.87 10.89 -13.84
C TYR A 44 -3.67 10.28 -13.09
N LEU A 45 -3.85 9.13 -12.42
CA LEU A 45 -2.75 8.40 -11.76
C LEU A 45 -2.18 7.27 -12.63
N HIS A 46 -2.92 6.78 -13.62
CA HIS A 46 -2.56 5.54 -14.33
C HIS A 46 -2.44 5.71 -15.84
N ASP A 47 -3.23 6.58 -16.44
CA ASP A 47 -3.26 6.79 -17.89
C ASP A 47 -2.24 7.86 -18.29
N GLU A 48 -1.77 7.79 -19.52
CA GLU A 48 -0.92 8.83 -20.10
C GLU A 48 -1.76 10.06 -20.51
N PRO A 49 -1.19 11.27 -20.43
CA PRO A 49 -1.86 12.45 -20.94
C PRO A 49 -2.20 12.29 -22.43
N PRO A 50 -3.31 12.89 -22.90
CA PRO A 50 -3.64 12.89 -24.32
C PRO A 50 -2.48 13.46 -25.14
N SER A 51 -2.11 12.77 -26.22
CA SER A 51 -1.01 13.17 -27.07
C SER A 51 -1.40 14.39 -27.92
N LEU A 52 -0.57 15.45 -27.86
CA LEU A 52 -0.69 16.56 -28.79
C LEU A 52 -0.11 16.13 -30.15
N PRO A 53 -0.89 16.20 -31.26
CA PRO A 53 -0.36 15.90 -32.59
C PRO A 53 0.72 16.92 -32.98
N ALA A 54 1.64 16.52 -33.86
CA ALA A 54 2.74 17.35 -34.34
C ALA A 54 2.29 18.69 -34.95
N THR A 55 1.05 18.73 -35.46
CA THR A 55 0.34 19.95 -35.85
C THR A 55 -0.90 20.07 -34.97
N PRO A 56 -0.85 20.84 -33.87
CA PRO A 56 -1.94 20.90 -32.91
C PRO A 56 -3.16 21.56 -33.53
N THR A 57 -4.28 20.84 -33.58
CA THR A 57 -5.58 21.44 -33.87
C THR A 57 -6.06 22.24 -32.65
N PRO A 58 -6.92 23.25 -32.84
CA PRO A 58 -7.51 23.99 -31.71
C PRO A 58 -8.25 23.07 -30.73
N GLU A 59 -8.90 22.03 -31.25
CA GLU A 59 -9.60 21.01 -30.44
C GLU A 59 -8.63 20.18 -29.61
N ALA A 60 -7.55 19.65 -30.20
CA ALA A 60 -6.54 18.88 -29.47
C ALA A 60 -5.85 19.71 -28.39
N THR A 61 -5.65 21.01 -28.66
CA THR A 61 -5.06 21.94 -27.69
C THR A 61 -6.01 22.20 -26.52
N ARG A 62 -7.32 22.36 -26.79
CA ARG A 62 -8.34 22.53 -25.77
C ARG A 62 -8.48 21.29 -24.91
N ASP A 63 -8.57 20.11 -25.53
CA ASP A 63 -8.74 18.85 -24.82
C ASP A 63 -7.53 18.55 -23.91
N TYR A 64 -6.32 18.84 -24.38
CA TYR A 64 -5.11 18.77 -23.56
C TYR A 64 -5.13 19.76 -22.39
N ALA A 65 -5.54 21.02 -22.63
CA ALA A 65 -5.64 22.03 -21.58
C ALA A 65 -6.69 21.67 -20.52
N GLU A 66 -7.85 21.14 -20.93
CA GLU A 66 -8.88 20.62 -20.02
C GLU A 66 -8.33 19.46 -19.19
N TRP A 67 -7.60 18.53 -19.82
CA TRP A 67 -6.95 17.43 -19.12
C TRP A 67 -5.93 17.93 -18.09
N ALA A 68 -5.05 18.85 -18.48
CA ALA A 68 -3.99 19.39 -17.63
C ALA A 68 -4.55 20.17 -16.43
N ALA A 69 -5.64 20.92 -16.64
CA ALA A 69 -6.34 21.60 -15.55
C ALA A 69 -6.91 20.60 -14.53
N CYS A 70 -7.54 19.52 -15.01
CA CYS A 70 -8.07 18.48 -14.14
C CYS A 70 -6.96 17.71 -13.41
N ASP A 71 -5.87 17.38 -14.09
CA ASP A 71 -4.69 16.73 -13.51
C ASP A 71 -4.09 17.57 -12.37
N GLY A 72 -3.94 18.89 -12.59
CA GLY A 72 -3.49 19.82 -11.55
C GLY A 72 -4.45 19.89 -10.35
N GLN A 73 -5.76 19.86 -10.58
CA GLN A 73 -6.76 19.83 -9.50
C GLN A 73 -6.69 18.54 -8.69
N VAL A 74 -6.57 17.39 -9.34
CA VAL A 74 -6.41 16.09 -8.65
C VAL A 74 -5.11 16.05 -7.86
N ALA A 75 -4.01 16.56 -8.42
CA ALA A 75 -2.74 16.67 -7.72
C ALA A 75 -2.88 17.53 -6.44
N ALA A 76 -3.53 18.69 -6.54
CA ALA A 76 -3.80 19.55 -5.40
C ALA A 76 -4.69 18.87 -4.35
N LEU A 77 -5.74 18.14 -4.78
CA LEU A 77 -6.62 17.39 -3.88
C LEU A 77 -5.87 16.28 -3.13
N ILE A 78 -5.01 15.51 -3.82
CA ILE A 78 -4.15 14.51 -3.16
C ILE A 78 -3.32 15.17 -2.05
N LEU A 79 -2.71 16.32 -2.35
CA LEU A 79 -1.94 17.08 -1.37
C LEU A 79 -2.77 17.55 -0.17
N THR A 80 -4.05 17.89 -0.36
CA THR A 80 -4.92 18.22 0.79
C THR A 80 -5.13 17.06 1.76
N THR A 81 -4.84 15.82 1.36
CA THR A 81 -4.93 14.63 2.24
C THR A 81 -3.63 14.34 2.99
N CYS A 82 -2.59 15.15 2.78
CA CYS A 82 -1.27 14.97 3.39
C CYS A 82 -1.08 15.91 4.60
N SER A 83 -0.06 15.61 5.42
CA SER A 83 0.44 16.50 6.48
C SER A 83 1.20 17.71 5.92
N ASP A 84 1.38 18.75 6.73
CA ASP A 84 2.13 19.95 6.33
C ASP A 84 3.58 19.65 5.93
N THR A 85 4.19 18.64 6.55
CA THR A 85 5.53 18.16 6.18
C THR A 85 5.55 17.54 4.79
N ALA A 86 4.57 16.67 4.49
CA ALA A 86 4.44 16.06 3.17
C ALA A 86 4.11 17.11 2.09
N LEU A 87 3.28 18.10 2.43
CA LEU A 87 2.96 19.25 1.59
C LEU A 87 4.20 20.07 1.23
N GLY A 88 5.02 20.44 2.20
CA GLY A 88 6.24 21.23 1.97
C GLY A 88 7.23 20.54 1.03
N LEU A 89 7.26 19.21 1.03
CA LEU A 89 8.16 18.41 0.21
C LEU A 89 7.65 18.20 -1.22
N THR A 90 6.34 18.16 -1.43
CA THR A 90 5.76 17.76 -2.72
C THR A 90 5.07 18.91 -3.47
N ARG A 91 4.86 20.08 -2.84
CA ARG A 91 4.20 21.24 -3.45
C ARG A 91 4.85 21.69 -4.77
N HIS A 92 6.18 21.66 -4.84
CA HIS A 92 6.92 22.06 -6.05
C HIS A 92 6.60 21.20 -7.29
N LEU A 93 6.03 19.99 -7.08
CA LEU A 93 5.61 19.10 -8.17
C LEU A 93 4.33 19.56 -8.87
N LEU A 94 3.57 20.48 -8.26
CA LEU A 94 2.41 21.13 -8.89
C LEU A 94 2.83 22.13 -9.97
N ASP A 95 3.97 22.79 -9.79
CA ASP A 95 4.45 23.88 -10.65
C ASP A 95 5.31 23.38 -11.83
N GLY A 96 5.53 22.07 -11.94
CA GLY A 96 6.33 21.48 -13.02
C GLY A 96 5.61 21.54 -14.36
N ASP A 97 6.35 21.79 -15.45
CA ASP A 97 5.83 21.93 -16.83
C ASP A 97 4.77 20.86 -17.15
N HIS A 98 3.53 21.27 -17.45
CA HIS A 98 2.40 20.35 -17.68
C HIS A 98 2.65 19.36 -18.83
N LYS A 99 3.67 19.63 -19.67
CA LYS A 99 4.17 18.76 -20.74
C LYS A 99 5.02 17.59 -20.25
N THR A 100 5.43 17.57 -18.99
CA THR A 100 6.25 16.49 -18.44
C THR A 100 5.40 15.24 -18.20
N VAL A 101 5.92 14.10 -18.66
CA VAL A 101 5.38 12.77 -18.36
C VAL A 101 6.20 12.20 -17.19
N PRO A 102 5.58 11.70 -16.12
CA PRO A 102 4.14 11.60 -15.90
C PRO A 102 3.49 12.94 -15.47
N GLY A 103 2.16 13.03 -15.60
CA GLY A 103 1.37 14.20 -15.18
C GLY A 103 1.52 14.55 -13.69
N ALA A 104 1.07 15.74 -13.28
CA ALA A 104 1.24 16.28 -11.94
C ALA A 104 0.65 15.36 -10.85
N ALA A 105 -0.56 14.81 -11.04
CA ALA A 105 -1.19 13.94 -10.05
C ALA A 105 -0.35 12.68 -9.81
N ARG A 106 0.11 12.05 -10.90
CA ARG A 106 0.96 10.86 -10.82
C ARG A 106 2.34 11.17 -10.23
N ARG A 107 2.98 12.30 -10.56
CA ARG A 107 4.25 12.70 -9.93
C ARG A 107 4.13 12.87 -8.43
N VAL A 108 3.08 13.56 -7.97
CA VAL A 108 2.80 13.74 -6.55
C VAL A 108 2.59 12.38 -5.88
N TYR A 109 1.76 11.53 -6.46
CA TYR A 109 1.48 10.19 -5.93
C TYR A 109 2.74 9.33 -5.86
N ASP A 110 3.54 9.25 -6.93
CA ASP A 110 4.77 8.46 -6.97
C ASP A 110 5.79 8.93 -5.92
N GLU A 111 5.89 10.24 -5.68
CA GLU A 111 6.79 10.77 -4.66
C GLU A 111 6.32 10.43 -3.24
N LEU A 112 5.00 10.49 -3.00
CA LEU A 112 4.41 10.03 -1.74
C LEU A 112 4.63 8.52 -1.54
N VAL A 113 4.45 7.71 -2.58
CA VAL A 113 4.73 6.27 -2.56
C VAL A 113 6.19 6.01 -2.19
N LYS A 114 7.15 6.65 -2.87
CA LYS A 114 8.59 6.45 -2.58
C LYS A 114 8.94 6.74 -1.13
N ARG A 115 8.29 7.74 -0.53
CA ARG A 115 8.65 8.26 0.78
C ARG A 115 7.93 7.55 1.92
N TYR A 116 6.65 7.26 1.73
CA TYR A 116 5.75 6.76 2.77
C TYR A 116 5.43 5.28 2.65
N LYS A 117 5.48 4.68 1.45
CA LYS A 117 5.24 3.24 1.32
C LYS A 117 6.30 2.47 2.11
N PRO A 118 5.89 1.57 3.02
CA PRO A 118 6.83 0.71 3.71
C PRO A 118 7.68 -0.04 2.68
N LEU A 119 9.00 -0.02 2.88
CA LEU A 119 9.89 -0.84 2.07
C LEU A 119 9.55 -2.30 2.32
N ARG A 120 9.43 -3.09 1.26
CA ARG A 120 9.15 -4.54 1.33
C ARG A 120 10.03 -5.26 2.35
N ALA A 121 11.31 -4.91 2.39
CA ALA A 121 12.28 -5.50 3.34
C ALA A 121 11.96 -5.11 4.80
N PHE A 122 11.52 -3.88 5.05
CA PHE A 122 11.11 -3.44 6.38
C PHE A 122 9.82 -4.12 6.82
N GLU A 123 8.82 -4.22 5.93
CA GLU A 123 7.57 -4.94 6.22
C GLU A 123 7.83 -6.43 6.49
N CYS A 124 8.71 -7.06 5.72
CA CYS A 124 9.14 -8.44 5.95
C CYS A 124 9.85 -8.60 7.30
N PHE A 125 10.74 -7.66 7.65
CA PHE A 125 11.45 -7.66 8.93
C PHE A 125 10.49 -7.46 10.12
N GLU A 126 9.57 -6.51 10.05
CA GLU A 126 8.60 -6.23 11.10
C GLU A 126 7.64 -7.42 11.30
N LEU A 127 7.10 -7.98 10.21
CA LEU A 127 6.26 -9.16 10.27
C LEU A 127 7.02 -10.38 10.77
N GLY A 128 8.27 -10.56 10.34
CA GLY A 128 9.13 -11.64 10.82
C GLY A 128 9.41 -11.52 12.32
N THR A 129 9.70 -10.31 12.80
CA THR A 129 9.91 -10.02 14.22
C THR A 129 8.65 -10.30 15.03
N ARG A 130 7.48 -9.85 14.55
CA ARG A 130 6.20 -10.14 15.19
C ARG A 130 5.88 -11.64 15.19
N PHE A 131 6.18 -12.34 14.10
CA PHE A 131 5.98 -13.79 13.97
C PHE A 131 6.88 -14.57 14.95
N MET A 132 8.13 -14.13 15.15
CA MET A 132 9.08 -14.80 16.05
C MET A 132 8.83 -14.50 17.53
N TYR A 133 8.52 -13.24 17.85
CA TYR A 133 8.58 -12.75 19.23
C TYR A 133 7.28 -12.13 19.74
N GLY A 134 6.38 -11.71 18.84
CA GLY A 134 5.18 -10.93 19.18
C GLY A 134 3.98 -11.79 19.58
N THR A 135 3.92 -13.04 19.14
CA THR A 135 2.80 -13.95 19.39
C THR A 135 3.14 -14.94 20.51
N LYS A 136 2.45 -14.83 21.64
CA LYS A 136 2.52 -15.81 22.74
C LYS A 136 1.25 -16.64 22.79
N CYS A 137 1.40 -17.95 22.77
CA CYS A 137 0.27 -18.86 22.89
C CYS A 137 -0.16 -18.99 24.35
N GLN A 138 -1.41 -18.63 24.67
CA GLN A 138 -1.98 -18.87 25.99
C GLN A 138 -2.37 -20.35 26.12
N ASP A 139 -2.15 -20.94 27.31
CA ASP A 139 -2.37 -22.36 27.55
C ASP A 139 -3.86 -22.74 27.78
N SER A 140 -4.76 -22.11 27.04
CA SER A 140 -6.20 -22.39 27.00
C SER A 140 -6.63 -22.88 25.61
N ALA A 141 -7.78 -23.55 25.49
CA ALA A 141 -8.25 -24.03 24.19
C ALA A 141 -8.49 -22.88 23.20
N GLU A 142 -9.15 -21.82 23.66
CA GLU A 142 -9.39 -20.59 22.89
C GLU A 142 -8.09 -19.82 22.61
N GLY A 143 -7.14 -19.81 23.55
CA GLY A 143 -5.82 -19.21 23.37
C GLY A 143 -5.02 -19.86 22.25
N VAL A 144 -5.06 -21.20 22.17
CA VAL A 144 -4.40 -21.94 21.07
C VAL A 144 -5.08 -21.66 19.73
N LYS A 145 -6.42 -21.62 19.67
CA LYS A 145 -7.14 -21.30 18.42
C LYS A 145 -6.80 -19.91 17.90
N LEU A 146 -6.84 -18.89 18.77
CA LEU A 146 -6.50 -17.51 18.43
C LEU A 146 -5.04 -17.40 17.97
N TYR A 147 -4.14 -18.07 18.68
CA TYR A 147 -2.72 -18.10 18.33
C TYR A 147 -2.48 -18.72 16.95
N VAL A 148 -3.10 -19.87 16.63
CA VAL A 148 -2.96 -20.51 15.32
C VAL A 148 -3.52 -19.61 14.21
N ALA A 149 -4.65 -18.95 14.44
CA ALA A 149 -5.24 -18.02 13.47
C ALA A 149 -4.33 -16.81 13.22
N GLU A 150 -3.72 -16.24 14.27
CA GLU A 150 -2.78 -15.13 14.14
C GLU A 150 -1.50 -15.55 13.39
N MET A 151 -0.92 -16.71 13.74
CA MET A 151 0.27 -17.23 13.06
C MET A 151 -0.01 -17.54 11.59
N ALA A 152 -1.16 -18.13 11.26
CA ALA A 152 -1.55 -18.38 9.87
C ALA A 152 -1.73 -17.08 9.08
N SER A 153 -2.33 -16.06 9.69
CA SER A 153 -2.49 -14.72 9.09
C SER A 153 -1.14 -14.05 8.82
N LEU A 154 -0.23 -14.07 9.79
CA LEU A 154 1.13 -13.53 9.64
C LEU A 154 1.93 -14.29 8.56
N ALA A 155 1.85 -15.63 8.55
CA ALA A 155 2.51 -16.45 7.53
C ALA A 155 1.99 -16.15 6.12
N ALA A 156 0.67 -15.97 5.96
CA ALA A 156 0.09 -15.60 4.66
C ALA A 156 0.58 -14.22 4.18
N ARG A 157 0.76 -13.26 5.11
CA ARG A 157 1.32 -11.95 4.80
C ARG A 157 2.79 -12.02 4.42
N LEU A 158 3.60 -12.78 5.15
CA LEU A 158 5.01 -13.03 4.83
C LEU A 158 5.16 -13.71 3.46
N LYS A 159 4.30 -14.68 3.13
CA LYS A 159 4.31 -15.34 1.82
C LYS A 159 4.01 -14.39 0.67
N LYS A 160 3.08 -13.43 0.86
CA LYS A 160 2.83 -12.35 -0.13
C LYS A 160 4.06 -11.46 -0.34
N LEU A 161 4.96 -11.41 0.63
CA LEU A 161 6.25 -10.71 0.51
C LEU A 161 7.36 -11.60 -0.05
N GLU A 162 7.05 -12.77 -0.64
CA GLU A 162 8.01 -13.79 -1.14
C GLU A 162 8.92 -14.39 -0.06
N PHE A 163 8.52 -14.35 1.21
CA PHE A 163 9.19 -15.11 2.26
C PHE A 163 8.71 -16.56 2.22
N ASP A 164 9.47 -17.45 1.57
CA ASP A 164 9.11 -18.86 1.35
C ASP A 164 9.82 -19.83 2.32
N GLU A 165 9.83 -19.49 3.60
CA GLU A 165 10.47 -20.30 4.66
C GLU A 165 9.40 -21.01 5.49
N ASN A 166 8.53 -21.79 4.85
CA ASN A 166 7.40 -22.47 5.49
C ASN A 166 7.85 -23.39 6.64
N ASP A 167 8.95 -24.12 6.44
CA ASP A 167 9.53 -25.00 7.46
C ASP A 167 10.02 -24.23 8.69
N TYR A 168 10.62 -23.06 8.46
CA TYR A 168 11.03 -22.16 9.54
C TYR A 168 9.82 -21.62 10.30
N MET A 169 8.79 -21.16 9.58
CA MET A 169 7.56 -20.63 10.16
C MET A 169 6.84 -21.68 11.03
N ILE A 170 6.76 -22.92 10.55
CA ILE A 170 6.18 -24.04 11.32
C ILE A 170 7.02 -24.33 12.57
N THR A 171 8.35 -24.34 12.43
CA THR A 171 9.27 -24.60 13.55
C THR A 171 9.12 -23.55 14.65
N VAL A 172 9.11 -22.26 14.28
CA VAL A 172 8.89 -21.15 15.21
C VAL A 172 7.52 -21.26 15.86
N ALA A 173 6.47 -21.47 15.06
CA ALA A 173 5.10 -21.56 15.55
C ALA A 173 4.90 -22.68 16.57
N LEU A 174 5.50 -23.85 16.32
CA LEU A 174 5.47 -24.97 17.26
C LEU A 174 6.26 -24.64 18.51
N ASN A 175 7.48 -24.09 18.39
CA ASN A 175 8.36 -23.84 19.52
C ASN A 175 7.77 -22.89 20.56
N THR A 176 6.96 -21.93 20.15
CA THR A 176 6.25 -20.96 21.01
C THR A 176 4.90 -21.45 21.53
N MET A 177 4.44 -22.66 21.15
CA MET A 177 3.28 -23.31 21.76
C MET A 177 3.58 -23.92 23.14
N PRO A 178 2.54 -24.08 24.00
CA PRO A 178 2.66 -24.71 25.31
C PRO A 178 3.26 -26.13 25.25
N SER A 179 3.85 -26.55 26.36
CA SER A 179 4.57 -27.83 26.47
C SER A 179 3.71 -29.06 26.16
N ARG A 180 2.39 -29.01 26.37
CA ARG A 180 1.46 -30.09 26.01
C ARG A 180 1.48 -30.45 24.51
N PHE A 181 1.96 -29.54 23.65
CA PHE A 181 2.12 -29.77 22.21
C PHE A 181 3.50 -30.31 21.82
N HIS A 182 4.34 -30.70 22.77
CA HIS A 182 5.71 -31.17 22.51
C HIS A 182 5.77 -32.37 21.54
N GLN A 183 4.76 -33.25 21.56
CA GLN A 183 4.67 -34.36 20.60
C GLN A 183 4.67 -33.90 19.13
N TYR A 184 4.07 -32.75 18.83
CA TYR A 184 4.05 -32.17 17.49
C TYR A 184 5.40 -31.55 17.11
N LYS A 185 6.13 -30.97 18.09
CA LYS A 185 7.51 -30.50 17.90
C LYS A 185 8.41 -31.66 17.45
N VAL A 186 8.33 -32.80 18.16
CA VAL A 186 9.11 -34.00 17.85
C VAL A 186 8.74 -34.60 16.49
N ALA A 187 7.45 -34.63 16.15
CA ALA A 187 6.97 -35.13 14.86
C ALA A 187 7.47 -34.27 13.69
N ALA A 188 7.40 -32.95 13.80
CA ALA A 188 7.87 -32.00 12.77
C ALA A 188 9.40 -32.06 12.57
N CYS A 189 10.17 -32.25 13.64
CA CYS A 189 11.61 -32.50 13.51
C CYS A 189 11.88 -33.82 12.77
N ARG A 190 11.16 -34.90 13.08
CA ARG A 190 11.35 -36.22 12.46
C ARG A 190 11.01 -36.27 10.97
N SER A 191 10.00 -35.52 10.51
CA SER A 191 9.67 -35.44 9.08
C SER A 191 10.78 -34.75 8.27
N ARG A 192 11.42 -33.71 8.83
CA ARG A 192 12.56 -33.00 8.22
C ARG A 192 13.76 -33.91 7.93
N TRP A 193 14.07 -34.85 8.82
CA TRP A 193 15.15 -35.83 8.62
C TRP A 193 14.85 -36.88 7.53
N ARG A 194 13.58 -37.03 7.13
CA ARG A 194 13.19 -37.96 6.06
C ARG A 194 13.23 -37.31 4.67
N THR A 195 12.95 -36.02 4.56
CA THR A 195 12.99 -35.30 3.28
C THR A 195 14.39 -34.85 2.88
N ALA A 196 15.32 -34.66 3.82
CA ALA A 196 16.72 -34.28 3.53
C ALA A 196 17.63 -35.46 3.11
N LYS A 197 17.09 -36.68 3.00
CA LYS A 197 17.82 -37.90 2.62
C LYS A 197 17.58 -38.36 1.17
N HIS A 198 16.93 -37.54 0.37
CA HIS A 198 16.74 -37.70 -1.07
C HIS A 198 17.21 -36.44 -1.80
#